data_AF-A0A7R9FEX8-F1
#
_entry.id   AF-A0A7R9FEX8-F1
#
_cell.length_a   1.000
_cell.length_b   1.000
_cell.length_c   1.000
_cell.angle_alpha   90.00
_cell.angle_beta   90.00
_cell.angle_gamma   90.00
#
_symmetry.space_group_name_H-M   'P 1'
#
loop_
_entity.id
_entity.type
_entity.pdbx_description
1 polymer ?
#
loop_
_entity_poly.entity_id
_entity_poly.type
_entity_poly.pdbx_seq_one_letter_code
_entity_poly.pdbx_strand_id
1 'polypeptide(L)'
;MILKDLDPVLVTNSCKIKRKKGPINVSEIECMIHPILKNKKIHKNAFSPIRATPFSACLDLKSPSNCNIRTSCGRLIKLNISIVLPSGMYVWAVLLINHSDTHFKIKRGNKIAQLFCMKIDYPRVKSIDSLSITQSREGICDTIKWVAIDQ
;
A
#
# COMPACT_ATOMS: atom_id res chain seq x y z
N MET A 1 3.76 -14.79 33.51
CA MET A 1 3.60 -14.40 32.09
C MET A 1 2.16 -13.97 31.89
N ILE A 2 1.87 -12.70 32.22
CA ILE A 2 0.52 -12.14 32.26
C ILE A 2 0.34 -11.32 30.99
N LEU A 3 -0.47 -11.81 30.05
CA LEU A 3 -0.98 -11.02 28.93
C LEU A 3 -2.15 -10.17 29.45
N LYS A 4 -1.85 -9.02 30.08
CA LYS A 4 -2.85 -8.01 30.45
C LYS A 4 -2.68 -6.66 29.75
N ASP A 5 -1.64 -6.47 28.95
CA ASP A 5 -1.33 -5.17 28.36
C ASP A 5 -1.56 -5.13 26.84
N LEU A 6 -2.78 -5.44 26.41
CA LEU A 6 -3.27 -4.98 25.11
C LEU A 6 -4.39 -3.95 25.37
N ASP A 7 -4.08 -2.68 25.12
CA ASP A 7 -5.00 -1.56 25.31
C ASP A 7 -6.33 -1.76 24.55
N PRO A 8 -7.49 -1.65 25.22
CA PRO A 8 -8.81 -1.88 24.61
C PRO A 8 -9.28 -0.76 23.67
N VAL A 9 -8.44 0.25 23.37
CA VAL A 9 -8.84 1.46 22.63
C VAL A 9 -8.65 1.33 21.11
N LEU A 10 -7.90 0.35 20.61
CA LEU A 10 -7.73 0.12 19.17
C LEU A 10 -8.86 -0.71 18.52
N VAL A 11 -9.81 -1.23 19.30
CA VAL A 11 -10.87 -2.11 18.80
C VAL A 11 -12.15 -1.37 18.39
N THR A 12 -12.29 -0.05 18.64
CA THR A 12 -13.64 0.56 18.62
C THR A 12 -13.94 1.64 17.59
N ASN A 13 -13.04 2.12 16.72
CA ASN A 13 -13.41 3.25 15.84
C ASN A 13 -13.07 3.14 14.34
N SER A 14 -12.89 1.94 13.79
CA SER A 14 -12.88 1.73 12.34
C SER A 14 -14.14 0.99 11.89
N CYS A 15 -15.03 1.74 11.24
CA CYS A 15 -16.23 1.25 10.56
C CYS A 15 -17.35 0.76 11.50
N LYS A 16 -18.55 1.36 11.39
CA LYS A 16 -19.79 0.84 11.98
C LYS A 16 -20.22 -0.43 11.26
N ILE A 17 -19.44 -1.49 11.35
CA ILE A 17 -19.89 -2.85 11.06
C ILE A 17 -20.60 -3.31 12.32
N LYS A 18 -21.94 -3.38 12.28
CA LYS A 18 -22.72 -3.94 13.37
C LYS A 18 -22.23 -5.37 13.61
N ARG A 19 -21.41 -5.59 14.66
CA ARG A 19 -20.94 -6.92 15.06
C ARG A 19 -22.17 -7.78 15.34
N LYS A 20 -22.42 -8.81 14.51
CA LYS A 20 -23.35 -9.88 14.89
C LYS A 20 -22.74 -10.55 16.12
N LYS A 21 -23.46 -10.56 17.24
CA LYS A 21 -23.06 -11.26 18.47
C LYS A 21 -23.00 -12.76 18.17
N GLY A 22 -21.80 -13.26 17.86
CA GLY A 22 -21.49 -14.66 17.66
C GLY A 22 -20.02 -14.91 17.99
N PRO A 23 -19.62 -16.16 18.27
CA PRO A 23 -18.22 -16.50 18.51
C PRO A 23 -17.37 -16.08 17.32
N ILE A 24 -16.21 -15.47 17.60
CA ILE A 24 -15.25 -15.02 16.58
C ILE A 24 -14.80 -16.27 15.82
N ASN A 25 -15.04 -16.29 14.51
CA ASN A 25 -14.72 -17.45 13.69
C ASN A 25 -13.20 -17.51 13.49
N VAL A 26 -12.57 -18.67 13.71
CA VAL A 26 -11.12 -18.88 13.62
C VAL A 26 -10.55 -18.46 12.25
N SER A 27 -11.37 -18.53 11.19
CA SER A 27 -11.04 -18.05 9.85
C SER A 27 -10.85 -16.51 9.74
N GLU A 28 -11.47 -15.72 10.62
CA GLU A 28 -11.27 -14.27 10.69
C GLU A 28 -9.94 -13.91 11.37
N ILE A 29 -9.42 -14.77 12.25
CA ILE A 29 -8.17 -14.60 12.98
C ILE A 29 -6.96 -14.94 12.09
N GLU A 30 -7.04 -16.00 11.27
CA GLU A 30 -5.97 -16.34 10.30
C GLU A 30 -5.71 -15.23 9.27
N CYS A 31 -6.76 -14.49 8.87
CA CYS A 31 -6.64 -13.35 7.97
C CYS A 31 -5.81 -12.18 8.56
N MET A 32 -5.59 -12.14 9.88
CA MET A 32 -4.71 -11.14 10.52
C MET A 32 -3.23 -11.54 10.48
N ILE A 33 -2.92 -12.84 10.40
CA ILE A 33 -1.55 -13.37 10.38
C ILE A 33 -0.97 -13.32 8.97
N HIS A 34 -1.80 -13.49 7.93
CA HIS A 34 -1.43 -13.27 6.53
C HIS A 34 -2.53 -12.49 5.78
N PRO A 35 -2.36 -11.16 5.59
CA PRO A 35 -3.40 -10.37 4.95
C PRO A 35 -3.59 -10.77 3.48
N ILE A 36 -4.83 -11.09 3.09
CA ILE A 36 -5.16 -11.58 1.74
C ILE A 36 -5.56 -10.40 0.83
N LEU A 37 -4.72 -10.10 -0.15
CA LEU A 37 -5.05 -9.15 -1.23
C LEU A 37 -5.97 -9.83 -2.26
N LYS A 38 -7.21 -9.36 -2.39
CA LYS A 38 -8.16 -9.90 -3.38
C LYS A 38 -8.09 -9.07 -4.66
N ASN A 39 -8.01 -9.73 -5.82
CA ASN A 39 -8.09 -9.06 -7.12
C ASN A 39 -9.21 -9.66 -7.98
N LYS A 40 -9.87 -8.81 -8.79
CA LYS A 40 -10.85 -9.20 -9.81
C LYS A 40 -10.44 -8.57 -11.13
N LYS A 41 -10.29 -9.41 -12.17
CA LYS A 41 -10.12 -8.92 -13.54
C LYS A 41 -11.46 -8.39 -14.04
N ILE A 42 -11.47 -7.15 -14.51
CA ILE A 42 -12.66 -6.51 -15.07
C ILE A 42 -12.80 -6.88 -16.55
N HIS A 43 -11.68 -7.16 -17.22
CA HIS A 43 -11.64 -7.45 -18.65
C HIS A 43 -10.79 -8.70 -18.95
N LYS A 44 -11.11 -9.43 -20.03
CA LYS A 44 -10.39 -10.64 -20.47
C LYS A 44 -8.89 -10.46 -20.72
N ASN A 45 -8.51 -9.26 -21.20
CA ASN A 45 -7.11 -8.94 -21.48
C ASN A 45 -6.32 -8.49 -20.24
N ALA A 46 -6.98 -8.34 -19.08
CA ALA A 46 -6.34 -7.89 -17.86
C ALA A 46 -5.45 -8.99 -17.24
N PHE A 47 -4.38 -8.56 -16.58
CA PHE A 47 -3.45 -9.45 -15.88
C PHE A 47 -3.61 -9.25 -14.38
N SER A 48 -3.65 -10.35 -13.62
CA SER A 48 -3.61 -10.26 -12.17
C SER A 48 -2.20 -9.84 -11.75
N PRO A 49 -2.06 -9.05 -10.67
CA PRO A 49 -0.76 -8.73 -10.10
C PRO A 49 -0.02 -10.01 -9.70
N ILE A 50 1.29 -10.08 -9.98
CA ILE A 50 2.10 -11.28 -9.75
C ILE A 50 3.32 -10.91 -8.92
N ARG A 51 3.66 -11.76 -7.94
CA ARG A 51 4.97 -11.71 -7.28
C ARG A 51 6.02 -12.30 -8.22
N ALA A 52 7.14 -11.60 -8.42
CA ALA A 52 8.27 -12.12 -9.20
C ALA A 52 8.93 -13.30 -8.48
N THR A 53 9.12 -13.19 -7.16
CA THR A 53 9.65 -14.23 -6.27
C THR A 53 8.75 -14.38 -5.03
N PRO A 54 8.80 -15.51 -4.31
CA PRO A 54 7.96 -15.71 -3.12
C PRO A 54 8.08 -14.60 -2.06
N PHE A 55 9.28 -14.04 -1.91
CA PHE A 55 9.60 -12.99 -0.93
C PHE A 55 9.62 -11.58 -1.53
N SER A 56 9.20 -11.40 -2.78
CA SER A 56 9.11 -10.07 -3.39
C SER A 56 8.11 -9.20 -2.63
N ALA A 57 8.57 -8.03 -2.16
CA ALA A 57 7.73 -7.05 -1.47
C ALA A 57 6.68 -6.39 -2.38
N CYS A 58 6.92 -6.40 -3.69
CA CYS A 58 6.06 -5.77 -4.69
C CYS A 58 5.38 -6.78 -5.61
N LEU A 59 4.24 -6.36 -6.17
CA LEU A 59 3.50 -7.09 -7.19
C LEU A 59 3.69 -6.40 -8.54
N ASP A 60 4.15 -7.15 -9.53
CA ASP A 60 4.33 -6.65 -10.88
C ASP A 60 2.96 -6.42 -11.56
N LEU A 61 2.82 -5.24 -12.16
CA LEU A 61 1.64 -4.84 -12.93
C LEU A 61 1.97 -4.83 -14.42
N LYS A 62 1.11 -5.46 -15.22
CA LYS A 62 1.32 -5.63 -16.65
C LYS A 62 0.29 -4.88 -17.48
N SER A 63 0.72 -4.33 -18.62
CA SER A 63 -0.18 -3.62 -19.53
C SER A 63 -1.18 -4.56 -20.19
N PRO A 64 -2.50 -4.28 -20.15
CA PRO A 64 -3.50 -5.09 -20.85
C PRO A 64 -3.58 -4.81 -22.36
N SER A 65 -2.98 -3.71 -22.84
CA SER A 65 -3.01 -3.28 -24.24
C SER A 65 -1.67 -2.71 -24.70
N ASN A 66 -1.51 -2.54 -26.00
CA ASN A 66 -0.38 -1.81 -26.56
C ASN A 66 -0.62 -0.31 -26.36
N CYS A 67 0.42 0.46 -26.04
CA CYS A 67 0.36 1.91 -26.02
C CYS A 67 1.73 2.52 -26.32
N ASN A 68 1.74 3.77 -26.76
CA ASN A 68 2.97 4.51 -27.01
C ASN A 68 3.00 5.72 -26.08
N ILE A 69 4.04 5.84 -25.28
CA ILE A 69 4.25 7.01 -24.40
C ILE A 69 5.19 7.95 -25.14
N ARG A 70 4.73 9.18 -25.39
CA ARG A 70 5.57 10.22 -26.03
C ARG A 70 6.75 10.58 -25.12
N THR A 71 7.79 11.16 -25.72
CA THR A 71 8.91 11.75 -24.97
C THR A 71 8.40 12.78 -23.95
N SER A 72 9.05 12.83 -22.79
CA SER A 72 8.78 13.77 -21.69
C SER A 72 7.33 13.77 -21.16
N CYS A 73 6.55 12.71 -21.42
CA CYS A 73 5.14 12.61 -21.02
C CYS A 73 4.92 11.46 -20.03
N GLY A 74 4.09 11.71 -19.02
CA GLY A 74 3.43 10.65 -18.24
C GLY A 74 2.18 10.14 -18.96
N ARG A 75 1.89 8.84 -18.85
CA ARG A 75 0.66 8.24 -19.39
C ARG A 75 0.01 7.33 -18.37
N LEU A 76 -1.27 7.59 -18.07
CA LEU A 76 -2.08 6.67 -17.28
C LEU A 76 -2.50 5.48 -18.15
N ILE A 77 -2.05 4.28 -17.78
CA ILE A 77 -2.43 3.03 -18.45
C ILE A 77 -3.49 2.34 -17.59
N LYS A 78 -4.71 2.18 -18.13
CA LYS A 78 -5.78 1.46 -17.44
C LYS A 78 -5.46 -0.03 -17.39
N LEU A 79 -5.31 -0.58 -16.17
CA LEU A 79 -4.97 -1.99 -15.95
C LEU A 79 -6.16 -2.95 -16.03
N ASN A 80 -7.39 -2.42 -15.91
CA ASN A 80 -8.64 -3.19 -15.93
C ASN A 80 -8.71 -4.31 -14.87
N ILE A 81 -8.18 -4.02 -13.68
CA ILE A 81 -8.28 -4.86 -12.48
C ILE A 81 -8.89 -4.05 -11.34
N SER A 82 -9.66 -4.72 -10.49
CA SER A 82 -10.14 -4.19 -9.21
C SER A 82 -9.41 -4.90 -8.09
N ILE A 83 -8.95 -4.15 -7.09
CA ILE A 83 -8.22 -4.69 -5.95
C ILE A 83 -8.98 -4.32 -4.68
N VAL A 84 -9.13 -5.28 -3.77
CA VAL A 84 -9.66 -5.06 -2.42
C VAL A 84 -8.51 -5.21 -1.43
N LEU A 85 -8.27 -4.14 -0.67
CA LEU A 85 -7.19 -4.11 0.32
C LEU A 85 -7.65 -4.73 1.64
N PRO A 86 -6.75 -5.46 2.31
CA PRO A 86 -6.92 -5.82 3.72
C PRO A 86 -6.98 -4.58 4.62
N SER A 87 -7.59 -4.72 5.79
CA SER A 87 -7.64 -3.64 6.79
C SER A 87 -6.24 -3.25 7.27
N GLY A 88 -6.02 -1.96 7.55
CA GLY A 88 -4.74 -1.44 8.04
C GLY A 88 -3.62 -1.39 6.99
N MET A 89 -3.95 -1.57 5.72
CA MET A 89 -2.98 -1.51 4.62
C MET A 89 -3.31 -0.39 3.64
N TYR A 90 -2.27 0.20 3.09
CA TYR A 90 -2.34 1.13 1.97
C TYR A 90 -1.52 0.60 0.80
N VAL A 91 -1.84 1.05 -0.42
CA VAL A 91 -1.09 0.69 -1.62
C VAL A 91 -0.44 1.88 -2.27
N TRP A 92 0.82 1.69 -2.67
CA TRP A 92 1.53 2.62 -3.52
C TRP A 92 1.75 1.97 -4.89
N ALA A 93 1.33 2.65 -5.95
CA ALA A 93 1.67 2.29 -7.31
C ALA A 93 2.67 3.30 -7.89
N VAL A 94 3.73 2.81 -8.53
CA VAL A 94 4.67 3.68 -9.25
C VAL A 94 4.09 3.99 -10.63
N LEU A 95 4.00 5.27 -10.96
CA LEU A 95 3.60 5.73 -12.30
C LEU A 95 4.81 5.71 -13.24
N LEU A 96 4.61 5.17 -14.44
CA LEU A 96 5.62 5.22 -15.50
C LEU A 96 5.67 6.62 -16.12
N ILE A 97 6.84 7.27 -16.03
CA ILE A 97 7.14 8.54 -16.70
C ILE A 97 8.26 8.29 -17.71
N ASN A 98 8.02 8.66 -18.97
CA ASN A 98 9.04 8.53 -19.99
C ASN A 98 9.93 9.79 -20.01
N HIS A 99 11.14 9.67 -19.45
CA HIS A 99 12.15 10.74 -19.45
C HIS A 99 13.14 10.64 -20.62
N SER A 100 12.95 9.71 -21.56
CA SER A 100 13.82 9.64 -22.73
C SER A 100 13.39 10.64 -23.80
N ASP A 101 14.31 10.94 -24.72
CA ASP A 101 14.07 11.77 -25.91
C ASP A 101 13.34 10.99 -27.02
N THR A 102 12.92 9.76 -26.74
CA THR A 102 12.29 8.88 -27.72
C THR A 102 10.95 8.36 -27.22
N HIS A 103 10.13 7.88 -28.15
CA HIS A 103 8.84 7.29 -27.83
C HIS A 103 9.01 5.91 -27.19
N PHE A 104 8.43 5.71 -26.01
CA PHE A 104 8.46 4.42 -25.32
C PHE A 104 7.27 3.55 -25.72
N LYS A 105 7.55 2.49 -26.47
CA LYS A 105 6.53 1.54 -26.96
C LYS A 105 6.27 0.45 -25.94
N ILE A 106 5.05 0.40 -25.43
CA ILE A 106 4.57 -0.64 -24.53
C ILE A 106 3.72 -1.63 -25.32
N LYS A 107 4.05 -2.91 -25.19
CA LYS A 107 3.23 -4.01 -25.68
C LYS A 107 2.40 -4.61 -24.55
N ARG A 108 1.28 -5.22 -24.91
CA ARG A 108 0.46 -6.02 -24.00
C ARG A 108 1.36 -7.05 -23.30
N GLY A 109 1.22 -7.17 -21.99
CA GLY A 109 1.98 -8.10 -21.15
C GLY A 109 3.32 -7.54 -20.66
N ASN A 110 3.80 -6.40 -21.15
CA ASN A 110 4.97 -5.74 -20.55
C ASN A 110 4.66 -5.33 -19.11
N LYS A 111 5.64 -5.54 -18.24
CA LYS A 111 5.65 -5.00 -16.87
C LYS A 111 5.86 -3.49 -16.96
N ILE A 112 4.91 -2.73 -16.43
CA ILE A 112 4.88 -1.27 -16.56
C ILE A 112 4.89 -0.55 -15.21
N ALA A 113 4.60 -1.26 -14.12
CA ALA A 113 4.58 -0.71 -12.79
C ALA A 113 4.70 -1.83 -11.74
N GLN A 114 4.84 -1.42 -10.50
CA GLN A 114 4.81 -2.30 -9.34
C GLN A 114 3.86 -1.73 -8.29
N LEU A 115 3.16 -2.63 -7.60
CA LEU A 115 2.28 -2.32 -6.48
C LEU A 115 2.96 -2.73 -5.17
N PHE A 116 3.08 -1.81 -4.24
CA PHE A 116 3.54 -2.06 -2.88
C PHE A 116 2.35 -2.04 -1.93
N CYS A 117 2.19 -3.09 -1.13
CA CYS A 117 1.14 -3.16 -0.11
C CYS A 117 1.81 -3.04 1.25
N MET A 118 1.60 -1.92 1.94
CA MET A 118 2.27 -1.60 3.20
C MET A 118 1.26 -1.53 4.34
N LYS A 119 1.64 -2.03 5.51
CA LYS A 119 0.91 -1.74 6.74
C LYS A 119 1.16 -0.28 7.11
N ILE A 120 0.11 0.41 7.52
CA ILE A 120 0.21 1.79 7.98
C ILE A 120 -0.55 1.95 9.29
N ASP A 121 -0.04 2.82 10.14
CA ASP A 121 -0.75 3.30 11.31
C ASP A 121 -1.46 4.62 11.00
N TYR A 122 -2.53 4.88 11.74
CA TYR A 122 -3.31 6.10 11.66
C TYR A 122 -3.15 6.91 12.96
N PRO A 123 -1.98 7.54 13.18
CA PRO A 123 -1.74 8.30 14.39
C PRO A 123 -2.64 9.56 14.42
N ARG A 124 -3.02 9.98 15.62
CA ARG A 124 -3.66 11.29 15.82
C ARG A 124 -2.58 12.37 15.88
N VAL A 125 -2.73 13.43 15.10
CA VAL A 125 -1.85 14.59 15.15
C VAL A 125 -2.20 15.45 16.36
N LYS A 126 -1.20 15.79 17.17
CA LYS A 126 -1.33 16.68 18.32
C LYS A 126 -0.20 17.71 18.30
N SER A 127 -0.54 18.99 18.35
CA SER A 127 0.44 20.08 18.51
C SER A 127 0.97 20.10 19.95
N ILE A 128 2.26 20.32 20.10
CA ILE A 128 2.97 20.44 21.38
C ILE A 128 3.90 21.65 21.32
N ASP A 129 4.12 22.30 22.46
CA ASP A 129 4.88 23.56 22.53
C ASP A 129 6.40 23.33 22.57
N SER A 130 6.85 22.15 22.99
CA SER A 130 8.27 21.78 23.01
C SER A 130 8.48 20.27 22.80
N LEU A 131 9.58 19.92 22.14
CA LEU A 131 10.04 18.54 21.93
C LEU A 131 11.19 18.25 22.89
N SER A 132 11.14 17.16 23.66
CA SER A 132 12.28 16.72 24.46
C SER A 132 13.40 16.22 23.53
N ILE A 133 14.59 16.79 23.69
CA ILE A 133 15.76 16.46 22.87
C ILE A 133 16.29 15.10 23.34
N THR A 134 15.99 14.03 22.62
CA THR A 134 16.73 12.79 22.87
C THR A 134 17.16 12.00 21.64
N GLN A 135 16.90 12.46 20.40
CA GLN A 135 17.59 12.00 19.18
C GLN A 135 17.04 12.78 17.96
N SER A 136 17.43 14.05 17.83
CA SER A 136 17.19 14.78 16.58
C SER A 136 18.10 14.18 15.50
N ARG A 137 17.50 13.65 14.43
CA ARG A 137 18.22 13.32 13.20
C ARG A 137 17.76 14.33 12.16
N GLU A 138 18.68 15.15 11.67
CA GLU A 138 18.38 16.07 10.58
C GLU A 138 17.96 15.28 9.34
N GLY A 139 16.76 15.59 8.82
CA GLY A 139 16.25 14.99 7.60
C GLY A 139 16.77 15.70 6.36
N ILE A 140 16.38 15.20 5.18
CA ILE A 140 16.82 15.67 3.85
C ILE A 140 16.46 17.14 3.51
N CYS A 141 15.75 17.86 4.39
CA CYS A 141 15.34 19.25 4.13
C CYS A 141 15.16 20.06 5.43
N ASP A 142 15.75 21.26 5.47
CA ASP A 142 15.73 22.19 6.61
C ASP A 142 14.34 22.78 6.95
N THR A 143 13.32 22.49 6.14
CA THR A 143 11.96 23.04 6.32
C THR A 143 11.16 22.27 7.38
N ILE A 144 11.46 20.97 7.58
CA ILE A 144 10.74 20.12 8.54
C ILE A 144 11.77 19.42 9.41
N LYS A 145 11.74 19.72 10.72
CA LYS A 145 12.55 19.00 11.71
C LYS A 145 11.86 17.69 12.06
N TRP A 146 12.55 16.58 11.80
CA TRP A 146 12.10 15.24 12.20
C TRP A 146 12.74 14.88 13.54
N VAL A 147 11.91 14.45 14.50
CA VAL A 147 12.38 13.90 15.77
C VAL A 147 11.77 12.53 15.91
N ALA A 148 12.61 11.49 15.88
CA ALA A 148 12.19 10.15 16.23
C ALA A 148 12.16 10.07 17.76
N ILE A 149 11.02 9.67 18.32
CA ILE A 149 10.92 9.30 19.73
C ILE A 149 11.05 7.78 19.73
N ASP A 150 12.19 7.27 20.20
CA ASP A 150 12.32 5.84 20.50
C ASP A 150 11.34 5.54 21.64
N GLN A 151 10.38 4.63 21.39
CA GLN A 151 9.45 4.10 22.39
C GLN A 151 10.05 2.87 23.07
#